data_AF-A0A484DEY4-F1
#
_entry.id   AF-A0A484DEY4-F1
#
_cell.length_a   1.000
_cell.length_b   1.000
_cell.length_c   1.000
_cell.angle_alpha   90.00
_cell.angle_beta   90.00
_cell.angle_gamma   90.00
#
_symmetry.space_group_name_H-M   'P 1'
#
loop_
_entity.id
_entity.type
_entity.pdbx_description
1 polymer ?
#
loop_
_entity_poly.entity_id
_entity_poly.type
_entity_poly.pdbx_seq_one_letter_code
_entity_poly.pdbx_strand_id
1 'polypeptide(L)'
;MMYQYFVKIVPTIYVKTDGEVVKTNQFSVTRHEKVANGLIGDQGLPGVFVLYELSPMMVKFTEKQRSFTHFLTGVCAIIGGVFTVAGLIDSFIYHSARVIQKKIELGKAS
;
A
#
# COMPACT_ATOMS: atom_id res chain seq x y z
N MET A 1 -37.44 -15.92 22.22
CA MET A 1 -36.55 -15.02 21.47
C MET A 1 -36.08 -15.73 20.22
N MET A 2 -36.04 -15.04 19.08
CA MET A 2 -35.49 -15.52 17.82
C MET A 2 -34.22 -14.74 17.51
N TYR A 3 -33.12 -15.46 17.25
CA TYR A 3 -31.82 -14.89 16.88
C TYR A 3 -31.49 -15.30 15.45
N GLN A 4 -31.28 -14.34 14.57
CA GLN A 4 -30.89 -14.58 13.18
C GLN A 4 -29.51 -13.99 12.92
N TYR A 5 -28.62 -14.79 12.35
CA TYR A 5 -27.27 -14.41 11.97
C TYR A 5 -27.13 -14.55 10.46
N PHE A 6 -27.00 -13.42 9.76
CA PHE A 6 -26.70 -13.38 8.33
C PHE A 6 -25.19 -13.35 8.16
N VAL A 7 -24.62 -14.46 7.72
CA VAL A 7 -23.20 -14.65 7.50
C VAL A 7 -22.90 -14.50 6.02
N LYS A 8 -22.29 -13.38 5.64
CA LYS A 8 -21.83 -13.15 4.27
C LYS A 8 -20.38 -13.60 4.15
N ILE A 9 -20.12 -14.56 3.27
CA ILE A 9 -18.80 -15.16 3.06
C ILE A 9 -18.18 -14.58 1.78
N VAL A 10 -16.95 -14.10 1.85
CA VAL A 10 -16.19 -13.57 0.72
C VAL A 10 -14.96 -14.47 0.48
N PRO A 11 -14.92 -15.21 -0.63
CA PRO A 11 -13.76 -16.02 -0.99
C PRO A 11 -12.52 -15.14 -1.17
N THR A 12 -11.40 -15.57 -0.60
CA THR A 12 -10.13 -14.84 -0.66
C THR A 12 -8.99 -15.79 -1.04
N ILE A 13 -8.08 -15.33 -1.90
CA ILE A 13 -6.89 -16.09 -2.30
C ILE A 13 -5.65 -15.26 -2.00
N TYR A 14 -4.71 -15.86 -1.30
CA TYR A 14 -3.38 -15.31 -1.07
C TYR A 14 -2.37 -16.06 -1.94
N VAL A 15 -1.68 -15.33 -2.80
CA VAL A 15 -0.58 -15.82 -3.61
C VAL A 15 0.71 -15.26 -3.02
N LYS A 16 1.50 -16.12 -2.38
CA LYS A 16 2.81 -15.76 -1.82
C LYS A 16 3.83 -15.59 -2.95
N THR A 17 4.96 -14.95 -2.65
CA THR A 17 6.03 -14.77 -3.64
C THR A 17 6.70 -16.10 -4.06
N ASP A 18 6.63 -17.14 -3.22
CA ASP A 18 7.09 -18.51 -3.54
C ASP A 18 6.12 -19.28 -4.46
N GLY A 19 5.00 -18.66 -4.85
CA GLY A 19 3.98 -19.29 -5.70
C GLY A 19 2.97 -20.15 -4.94
N GLU A 20 3.15 -20.32 -3.62
CA GLU A 20 2.16 -20.98 -2.76
C GLU A 20 0.83 -20.22 -2.78
N VAL A 21 -0.25 -20.94 -3.06
CA VAL A 21 -1.60 -20.40 -3.13
C VAL A 21 -2.41 -20.88 -1.94
N VAL A 22 -2.77 -19.95 -1.05
CA VAL A 22 -3.60 -20.21 0.12
C VAL A 22 -5.01 -19.71 -0.16
N LYS A 23 -5.98 -20.62 -0.11
CA LYS A 23 -7.42 -20.31 -0.26
C LYS A 23 -8.02 -20.11 1.12
N THR A 24 -8.60 -18.94 1.36
CA THR A 24 -9.25 -18.57 2.61
C THR A 24 -10.64 -17.99 2.34
N ASN A 25 -11.41 -17.81 3.41
CA ASN A 25 -12.72 -17.17 3.33
C ASN A 25 -12.77 -16.10 4.41
N GLN A 26 -13.12 -14.88 4.02
CA GLN A 26 -13.47 -13.82 4.96
C GLN A 26 -14.98 -13.87 5.18
N PHE A 27 -15.45 -13.43 6.35
CA PHE A 27 -16.88 -13.38 6.61
C PHE A 27 -17.27 -12.12 7.38
N SER A 28 -18.49 -11.67 7.17
CA SER A 28 -19.14 -10.63 7.97
C SER A 28 -20.46 -11.16 8.49
N VAL A 29 -20.87 -10.73 9.69
CA VAL A 29 -22.07 -11.22 10.36
C VAL A 29 -22.97 -10.05 10.73
N THR A 30 -24.23 -10.11 10.31
CA THR A 30 -25.29 -9.22 10.76
C THR A 30 -26.25 -9.99 11.66
N ARG A 31 -26.52 -9.47 12.86
CA ARG A 31 -27.38 -10.12 13.85
C ARG A 31 -28.72 -9.39 13.94
N HIS A 32 -29.80 -10.14 13.90
CA HIS A 32 -31.15 -9.66 14.19
C HIS A 32 -31.75 -10.45 15.36
N GLU A 33 -32.44 -9.76 16.25
CA GLU A 33 -33.15 -10.35 17.38
C GLU A 33 -34.61 -9.94 17.31
N LYS A 34 -35.52 -10.92 17.40
CA LYS A 34 -36.96 -10.67 17.48
C LYS A 34 -37.56 -11.37 18.69
N VAL A 35 -38.50 -10.70 19.34
CA VAL A 35 -39.31 -11.29 20.42
C VAL A 35 -40.47 -12.04 19.76
N ALA A 36 -40.47 -13.37 19.84
CA ALA A 36 -41.58 -14.19 19.38
C ALA A 36 -42.73 -14.08 20.40
N ASN A 37 -43.54 -13.01 20.30
CA ASN A 37 -44.75 -12.85 21.10
C ASN A 37 -45.93 -13.51 20.37
N GLY A 38 -46.49 -14.57 20.96
CA GLY A 38 -47.57 -15.39 20.40
C GLY A 38 -48.96 -14.73 20.37
N LEU A 39 -49.05 -13.40 20.30
CA LEU A 39 -50.31 -12.67 20.26
C LEU A 39 -50.30 -11.77 19.02
N ILE A 40 -50.92 -12.28 17.95
CA ILE A 40 -51.27 -11.56 16.71
C ILE A 40 -50.05 -11.30 15.79
N GLY A 41 -49.82 -12.22 14.85
CA GLY A 41 -49.26 -11.89 13.53
C GLY A 41 -47.80 -12.25 13.23
N ASP A 42 -46.90 -12.39 14.21
CA ASP A 42 -45.47 -12.68 13.93
C ASP A 42 -45.06 -14.04 14.53
N GLN A 43 -45.44 -15.14 13.87
CA GLN A 43 -45.08 -16.51 14.23
C GLN A 43 -43.64 -16.84 13.80
N GLY A 44 -42.65 -16.20 14.43
CA GLY A 44 -41.27 -16.69 14.36
C GLY A 44 -41.07 -17.83 15.35
N LEU A 45 -40.64 -19.01 14.90
CA LEU A 45 -40.20 -20.08 15.81
C LEU A 45 -39.01 -19.55 16.63
N PRO A 46 -39.05 -19.62 17.99
CA PRO A 46 -37.90 -19.23 18.79
C PRO A 46 -36.74 -20.18 18.50
N GLY A 47 -35.55 -19.62 18.28
CA GLY A 47 -34.39 -20.40 17.88
C GLY A 47 -33.23 -19.53 17.42
N VAL A 48 -32.12 -20.19 17.12
CA VAL A 48 -30.92 -19.59 16.50
C VAL A 48 -30.88 -20.02 15.06
N PHE A 49 -30.93 -19.06 14.14
CA PHE A 49 -30.89 -19.28 12.70
C PHE A 49 -29.59 -18.67 12.15
N VAL A 50 -28.82 -19.47 11.42
CA VAL A 50 -27.61 -19.01 10.73
C VAL A 50 -27.84 -19.14 9.23
N LEU A 51 -27.87 -17.99 8.55
CA LEU A 51 -28.08 -17.91 7.11
C LEU A 51 -26.75 -17.58 6.45
N TYR A 52 -26.26 -18.47 5.58
CA TYR A 52 -25.01 -18.30 4.86
C TYR A 52 -25.27 -17.82 3.44
N GLU A 53 -24.59 -16.74 3.04
CA GLU A 53 -24.63 -16.21 1.68
C GLU A 53 -23.20 -16.08 1.14
N LEU A 54 -22.92 -16.70 0.00
CA LEU A 54 -21.65 -16.57 -0.70
C LEU A 54 -21.65 -15.31 -1.56
N SER A 55 -20.68 -14.44 -1.34
CA SER A 55 -20.46 -13.26 -2.17
C SER A 55 -20.05 -13.68 -3.59
N PRO A 56 -20.61 -13.05 -4.65
CA PRO A 56 -20.21 -13.30 -6.03
C PRO A 56 -18.82 -12.72 -6.36
N MET A 57 -18.24 -11.93 -5.46
CA MET A 57 -16.91 -11.34 -5.62
C MET A 57 -15.86 -12.12 -4.82
N MET A 58 -14.69 -12.34 -5.44
CA MET A 58 -13.52 -12.95 -4.82
C MET A 58 -12.37 -11.93 -4.76
N VAL A 59 -11.66 -11.90 -3.64
CA VAL A 59 -10.50 -11.02 -3.45
C VAL A 59 -9.21 -11.82 -3.63
N LYS A 60 -8.30 -11.34 -4.49
CA LYS A 60 -6.98 -11.95 -4.71
C LYS A 60 -5.88 -11.02 -4.20
N PHE A 61 -5.17 -11.45 -3.16
CA PHE A 61 -3.95 -10.80 -2.67
C PHE A 61 -2.74 -11.46 -3.33
N THR A 62 -1.91 -10.65 -4.00
CA THR A 62 -0.66 -11.12 -4.61
C THR A 62 0.50 -10.41 -3.95
N GLU A 63 1.36 -11.17 -3.27
CA GLU A 63 2.55 -10.64 -2.62
C GLU A 63 3.66 -10.44 -3.65
N LYS A 64 4.06 -9.18 -3.86
CA LYS A 64 5.14 -8.81 -4.77
C LYS A 64 6.34 -8.32 -3.98
N GLN A 65 7.46 -9.03 -4.07
CA GLN A 65 8.74 -8.56 -3.56
C GLN A 65 9.21 -7.34 -4.37
N ARG A 66 9.75 -6.33 -3.68
CA ARG A 66 10.45 -5.22 -4.33
C ARG A 66 11.79 -5.74 -4.84
N SER A 67 12.17 -5.39 -6.07
CA SER A 67 13.42 -5.86 -6.66
C SER A 67 14.63 -5.17 -6.01
N PHE A 68 15.68 -5.95 -5.73
CA PHE A 68 16.98 -5.43 -5.30
C PHE A 68 17.57 -4.43 -6.31
N THR A 69 17.23 -4.57 -7.59
CA THR A 69 17.60 -3.61 -8.64
C THR A 69 17.13 -2.20 -8.33
N HIS A 70 15.92 -2.02 -7.77
CA HIS A 70 15.42 -0.69 -7.44
C HIS A 70 16.24 -0.03 -6.32
N PHE A 71 16.76 -0.82 -5.39
CA PHE A 71 17.70 -0.33 -4.38
C PHE A 71 19.03 0.08 -5.00
N LEU A 72 19.61 -0.79 -5.85
CA LEU A 72 20.88 -0.51 -6.52
C LEU A 72 20.80 0.75 -7.40
N THR A 73 19.73 0.89 -8.18
CA THR A 73 19.49 2.10 -8.98
C THR A 73 19.41 3.34 -8.09
N GLY A 74 18.77 3.25 -6.91
CA GLY A 74 18.73 4.33 -5.93
C GLY A 74 20.12 4.72 -5.43
N VAL A 75 20.97 3.74 -5.08
CA VAL A 75 22.35 3.98 -4.63
C VAL A 75 23.18 4.66 -5.73
N CYS A 76 23.12 4.14 -6.96
CA CYS A 76 23.82 4.73 -8.10
C CYS A 76 23.37 6.18 -8.37
N ALA A 77 22.07 6.45 -8.27
CA ALA A 77 21.52 7.80 -8.46
C ALA A 77 22.05 8.80 -7.42
N ILE A 78 22.15 8.38 -6.15
CA ILE A 78 22.69 9.22 -5.08
C ILE A 78 24.17 9.51 -5.32
N ILE A 79 24.98 8.47 -5.60
CA ILE A 79 26.42 8.62 -5.82
C ILE A 79 26.70 9.53 -7.03
N GLY A 80 26.02 9.26 -8.16
CA GLY A 80 26.15 10.07 -9.37
C GLY A 80 25.70 11.52 -9.18
N GLY A 81 24.62 11.73 -8.42
CA GLY A 81 24.14 13.06 -8.07
C GLY A 81 25.14 13.86 -7.25
N VAL A 82 25.70 13.27 -6.19
CA VAL A 82 26.73 13.93 -5.36
C VAL A 82 27.96 14.29 -6.18
N PHE A 83 28.45 13.37 -7.03
CA PHE A 83 29.64 13.61 -7.85
C PHE A 83 29.41 14.73 -8.87
N THR A 84 28.23 14.77 -9.49
CA THR A 84 27.84 15.82 -10.44
C THR A 84 27.76 17.18 -9.75
N VAL A 85 27.12 17.26 -8.58
CA VAL A 85 26.99 18.52 -7.84
C VAL A 85 28.36 19.01 -7.34
N ALA A 86 29.20 18.12 -6.81
CA ALA A 86 30.54 18.48 -6.37
C ALA A 86 31.41 19.00 -7.52
N GLY A 87 31.42 18.32 -8.68
CA GLY A 87 32.18 18.77 -9.85
C GLY A 87 31.69 20.10 -10.42
N LEU A 88 30.37 20.36 -10.36
CA LEU A 88 29.79 21.63 -10.76
C LEU A 88 30.26 22.77 -9.84
N ILE A 89 30.21 22.58 -8.53
CA ILE A 89 30.67 23.57 -7.54
C ILE A 89 32.16 23.88 -7.74
N ASP A 90 33.00 22.85 -7.85
CA ASP A 90 34.45 23.02 -8.05
C ASP A 90 34.75 23.80 -9.33
N SER A 91 34.10 23.43 -10.44
CA SER A 91 34.23 24.12 -11.72
C SER A 91 33.81 25.59 -11.65
N PHE A 92 32.72 25.89 -10.92
CA PHE A 92 32.25 27.27 -10.72
C PHE A 92 33.24 28.09 -9.89
N ILE A 93 33.78 27.54 -8.80
CA ILE A 93 34.77 28.22 -7.95
C ILE A 93 36.04 28.51 -8.74
N TYR A 94 36.58 27.50 -9.45
CA TYR A 94 37.81 27.63 -10.22
C TYR A 94 37.70 28.69 -11.32
N HIS A 95 36.60 28.67 -12.09
CA HIS A 95 36.37 29.68 -13.13
C HIS A 95 36.17 31.07 -12.55
N SER A 96 35.42 31.20 -11.45
CA SER A 96 35.19 32.49 -10.78
C SER A 96 36.49 33.08 -10.23
N ALA A 97 37.29 32.27 -9.53
CA ALA A 97 38.59 32.69 -9.00
C ALA A 97 39.54 33.14 -10.11
N ARG A 98 39.63 32.37 -11.21
CA ARG A 98 40.51 32.71 -12.34
C ARG A 98 40.06 33.96 -13.09
N VAL A 99 38.76 34.18 -13.25
CA VAL A 99 38.21 35.40 -13.88
C VAL A 99 38.44 36.63 -13.00
N ILE A 100 38.31 36.49 -11.68
CA ILE A 100 38.57 37.57 -10.72
C ILE A 100 40.06 37.93 -10.72
N GLN A 101 40.97 36.95 -10.63
CA GLN A 101 42.42 37.19 -10.72
C GLN A 101 42.78 37.88 -12.04
N LYS A 102 42.26 37.40 -13.17
CA LYS A 102 42.54 38.00 -14.48
C LYS A 102 41.99 39.44 -14.60
N LYS A 103 40.86 39.75 -13.95
CA LYS A 103 40.32 41.12 -13.87
C LYS A 103 41.18 42.04 -13.00
N ILE A 104 41.75 41.52 -11.91
CA ILE A 104 42.67 42.24 -11.03
C ILE A 104 44.00 42.53 -11.75
N GLU A 105 44.57 41.54 -12.45
CA GLU A 105 45.81 41.69 -13.23
C GLU A 105 45.69 42.69 -14.39
N LEU A 106 44.52 42.78 -15.02
CA LEU A 106 44.25 43.74 -16.10
C LEU A 106 44.03 45.19 -15.59
N GLY A 107 44.19 45.45 -14.28
CA GLY A 107 44.15 46.80 -13.71
C GLY A 107 42.78 47.49 -13.77
N LYS A 108 41.71 46.79 -14.18
CA LYS A 108 40.34 47.33 -14.27
C LYS A 108 39.56 47.26 -12.96
N ALA A 109 40.25 47.14 -11.83
CA ALA A 109 39.67 47.10 -10.49
C ALA A 109 39.88 48.41 -9.71
N SER A 110 40.27 49.49 -10.40
CA SER A 110 40.17 50.88 -9.92
C SER A 110 39.25 51.69 -10.82
#